data_AF-A0A2H0HQV3-F1
#
_entry.id   AF-A0A2H0HQV3-F1
#
_cell.length_a   1.000
_cell.length_b   1.000
_cell.length_c   1.000
_cell.angle_alpha   90.00
_cell.angle_beta   90.00
_cell.angle_gamma   90.00
#
_symmetry.space_group_name_H-M   'P 1'
#
loop_
_entity.id
_entity.type
_entity.pdbx_description
1 polymer ?
#
loop_
_entity_poly.entity_id
_entity_poly.type
_entity_poly.pdbx_seq_one_letter_code
_entity_poly.pdbx_strand_id
1 'polypeptide(L)'
;MTWGPGQGTPIHDHAGMWCVEGVWHGQLEITQYEFLGEQAEGCAFRAAGTINAGFGSAGSLIPPYEYHAIRNPSADTPAVSLHVYKGEMRSCCVFQPLHDDLYRRDTRELGFDRAH
;
A
#
# COMPACT_ATOMS: atom_id res chain seq x y z
N MET A 1 -2.51 -11.10 0.77
CA MET A 1 -1.07 -10.95 0.47
C MET A 1 -0.25 -11.59 1.58
N THR A 2 0.92 -12.12 1.24
CA THR A 2 1.90 -12.66 2.18
C THR A 2 3.11 -11.74 2.23
N TRP A 3 3.67 -11.56 3.42
CA TRP A 3 4.72 -10.58 3.67
C TRP A 3 5.88 -11.29 4.36
N GLY A 4 7.03 -11.38 3.69
CA GLY A 4 8.27 -11.84 4.29
C GLY A 4 8.78 -10.88 5.37
N PRO A 5 9.76 -11.30 6.20
CA PRO A 5 10.33 -10.43 7.21
C PRO A 5 10.92 -9.15 6.60
N GLY A 6 10.56 -7.99 7.16
CA GLY A 6 10.97 -6.67 6.70
C GLY A 6 10.41 -6.21 5.35
N GLN A 7 9.65 -7.05 4.64
CA GLN A 7 9.08 -6.72 3.34
C GLN A 7 8.08 -5.56 3.46
N GLY A 8 8.08 -4.68 2.47
CA GLY A 8 7.07 -3.62 2.37
C GLY A 8 6.82 -3.17 0.93
N THR A 9 5.86 -2.27 0.78
CA THR A 9 5.51 -1.62 -0.49
C THR A 9 6.04 -0.18 -0.52
N PRO A 10 6.23 0.40 -1.71
CA PRO A 10 6.17 1.85 -1.89
C PRO A 10 4.79 2.40 -1.51
N ILE A 11 4.64 3.73 -1.50
CA ILE A 11 3.33 4.38 -1.52
C ILE A 11 2.60 3.91 -2.79
N HIS A 12 1.33 3.56 -2.69
CA HIS A 12 0.52 3.14 -3.84
C HIS A 12 -0.94 3.53 -3.70
N ASP A 13 -1.66 3.47 -4.82
CA ASP A 13 -3.11 3.61 -4.89
C ASP A 13 -3.81 2.27 -5.22
N HIS A 14 -5.13 2.31 -5.37
CA HIS A 14 -5.95 1.17 -5.78
C HIS A 14 -6.74 1.46 -7.06
N ALA A 15 -6.17 2.26 -7.98
CA ALA A 15 -6.79 2.64 -9.25
C ALA A 15 -8.24 3.18 -9.11
N GLY A 16 -8.50 3.98 -8.07
CA GLY A 16 -9.82 4.57 -7.80
C GLY A 16 -10.87 3.57 -7.29
N MET A 17 -10.45 2.38 -6.85
CA MET A 17 -11.31 1.41 -6.19
C MET A 17 -11.21 1.54 -4.68
N TRP A 18 -12.31 1.23 -3.99
CA TRP A 18 -12.22 0.99 -2.55
C TRP A 18 -11.57 -0.38 -2.29
N CYS A 19 -10.87 -0.48 -1.17
CA CYS A 19 -10.32 -1.71 -0.61
C CYS A 19 -10.66 -1.83 0.88
N VAL A 20 -10.89 -3.04 1.34
CA VAL A 20 -10.82 -3.40 2.76
C VAL A 20 -9.63 -4.33 2.95
N GLU A 21 -8.75 -4.00 3.88
CA GLU A 21 -7.62 -4.84 4.27
C GLU A 21 -7.78 -5.31 5.71
N GLY A 22 -7.43 -6.57 5.97
CA GLY A 22 -7.47 -7.17 7.29
C GLY A 22 -6.25 -8.04 7.56
N VAL A 23 -5.68 -7.95 8.76
CA VAL A 23 -4.51 -8.74 9.14
C VAL A 23 -4.95 -10.11 9.60
N TRP A 24 -4.56 -11.14 8.84
CA TRP A 24 -4.87 -12.55 9.12
C TRP A 24 -3.78 -13.24 9.94
N HIS A 25 -2.53 -12.82 9.84
CA HIS A 25 -1.42 -13.37 10.63
C HIS A 25 -0.33 -12.31 10.83
N GLY A 26 0.30 -12.29 12.01
CA GLY A 26 1.38 -11.36 12.33
C GLY A 26 0.88 -9.94 12.56
N GLN A 27 1.72 -8.97 12.17
CA GLN A 27 1.46 -7.53 12.30
C GLN A 27 1.91 -6.83 11.02
N LEU A 28 1.22 -5.74 10.66
CA LEU A 28 1.61 -4.84 9.60
C LEU A 28 1.69 -3.40 10.13
N GLU A 29 2.67 -2.67 9.64
CA GLU A 29 2.81 -1.23 9.83
C GLU A 29 2.29 -0.54 8.57
N ILE A 30 1.23 0.25 8.70
CA ILE A 30 0.54 0.91 7.59
C ILE A 30 0.72 2.41 7.75
N THR A 31 1.50 3.03 6.87
CA THR A 31 1.68 4.49 6.84
C THR A 31 0.77 5.11 5.80
N GLN A 32 -0.11 6.00 6.24
CA GLN A 32 -1.02 6.74 5.37
C GLN A 32 -0.35 8.00 4.84
N TYR A 33 -0.65 8.36 3.59
CA TYR A 33 -0.13 9.56 2.95
C TYR A 33 -1.25 10.43 2.41
N GLU A 34 -1.11 11.73 2.58
CA GLU A 34 -1.93 12.74 1.94
C GLU A 34 -1.30 13.12 0.60
N PHE A 35 -2.07 13.03 -0.48
CA PHE A 35 -1.65 13.49 -1.80
C PHE A 35 -1.84 15.00 -1.91
N LEU A 36 -0.74 15.73 -2.07
CA LEU A 36 -0.73 17.20 -2.13
C LEU A 36 -0.84 17.74 -3.57
N GLY A 37 -0.84 16.84 -4.57
CA GLY A 37 -1.00 17.19 -5.98
C GLY A 37 0.23 16.85 -6.83
N GLU A 38 0.05 17.00 -8.14
CA GLU A 38 1.13 16.88 -9.11
C GLU A 38 1.99 18.15 -9.12
N GLN A 39 3.29 17.96 -9.27
CA GLN A 39 4.33 18.98 -9.34
C GLN A 39 5.11 18.80 -10.64
N ALA A 40 5.93 19.79 -11.02
CA ALA A 40 6.69 19.73 -12.27
C ALA A 40 7.57 18.48 -12.41
N GLU A 41 8.10 17.98 -11.28
CA GLU A 41 9.06 16.86 -11.24
C GLU A 41 8.46 15.55 -10.73
N GLY A 42 7.21 15.56 -10.26
CA GLY A 42 6.59 14.37 -9.66
C GLY A 42 5.28 14.62 -8.93
N CYS A 43 4.99 13.77 -7.94
CA CYS A 43 3.81 13.83 -7.09
C CYS A 43 4.24 14.16 -5.66
N ALA A 44 3.60 15.15 -5.04
CA ALA A 44 3.89 15.53 -3.67
C ALA A 44 3.02 14.73 -2.69
N PHE A 45 3.65 14.16 -1.65
CA PHE A 45 2.97 13.42 -0.59
C PHE A 45 3.46 13.83 0.78
N ARG A 46 2.58 13.81 1.76
CA ARG A 46 2.91 14.01 3.18
C ARG A 46 2.43 12.83 4.01
N ALA A 47 3.29 12.27 4.86
CA ALA A 47 2.87 11.23 5.80
C ALA A 47 1.84 11.79 6.79
N ALA A 48 0.69 11.13 6.90
CA ALA A 48 -0.41 11.53 7.78
C ALA A 48 -0.40 10.77 9.11
N GLY A 49 0.29 9.62 9.16
CA GLY A 49 0.44 8.81 10.37
C GLY A 49 0.68 7.34 10.04
N THR A 50 1.07 6.59 11.07
CA THR A 50 1.39 5.17 10.95
C THR A 50 0.59 4.37 11.97
N ILE A 51 -0.06 3.30 11.50
CA ILE A 51 -0.87 2.38 12.28
C ILE A 51 -0.15 1.04 12.36
N ASN A 52 -0.02 0.52 13.58
CA ASN A 52 0.44 -0.85 13.81
C ASN A 52 -0.80 -1.77 13.93
N ALA A 53 -1.12 -2.49 12.87
CA ALA A 53 -2.27 -3.38 12.77
C ALA A 53 -1.85 -4.82 13.08
N GLY A 54 -2.35 -5.36 14.19
CA GLY A 54 -2.16 -6.77 14.57
C GLY A 54 -3.27 -7.67 14.03
N PHE A 55 -3.14 -8.99 14.27
CA PHE A 55 -4.17 -9.99 13.97
C PHE A 55 -5.61 -9.52 14.27
N GLY A 56 -6.51 -9.70 13.31
CA GLY A 56 -7.93 -9.35 13.42
C GLY A 56 -8.24 -7.87 13.19
N SER A 57 -7.23 -7.00 13.09
CA SER A 57 -7.43 -5.59 12.72
C SER A 57 -7.88 -5.51 11.26
N ALA A 58 -8.76 -4.55 10.96
CA ALA A 58 -9.17 -4.24 9.61
C ALA A 58 -9.28 -2.72 9.38
N GLY A 59 -8.99 -2.30 8.16
CA GLY A 59 -9.08 -0.91 7.70
C GLY A 59 -9.73 -0.83 6.32
N SER A 60 -10.26 0.35 5.99
CA SER A 60 -10.79 0.65 4.66
C SER A 60 -9.99 1.77 3.99
N LEU A 61 -9.81 1.61 2.69
CA LEU A 61 -9.10 2.54 1.81
C LEU A 61 -10.13 3.01 0.80
N ILE A 62 -10.45 4.30 0.87
CA ILE A 62 -11.55 4.88 0.09
C ILE A 62 -11.00 6.09 -0.66
N PRO A 63 -11.01 6.08 -2.00
CA PRO A 63 -10.61 7.24 -2.79
C PRO A 63 -11.39 8.50 -2.39
N PRO A 64 -10.75 9.69 -2.34
CA PRO A 64 -9.37 9.96 -2.75
C PRO A 64 -8.31 9.78 -1.64
N TYR A 65 -8.67 9.19 -0.49
CA TYR A 65 -7.80 9.04 0.69
C TYR A 65 -7.22 7.62 0.80
N GLU A 66 -6.73 7.08 -0.31
CA GLU A 66 -6.35 5.67 -0.43
C GLU A 66 -4.83 5.41 -0.41
N TYR A 67 -4.02 6.48 -0.41
CA TYR A 67 -2.58 6.36 -0.55
C TYR A 67 -1.92 5.87 0.74
N HIS A 68 -1.22 4.74 0.65
CA HIS A 68 -0.50 4.18 1.79
C HIS A 68 0.72 3.37 1.38
N ALA A 69 1.59 3.13 2.34
CA ALA A 69 2.65 2.13 2.26
C ALA A 69 2.46 1.13 3.41
N ILE A 70 2.68 -0.15 3.12
CA ILE A 70 2.54 -1.24 4.09
C ILE A 70 3.90 -1.89 4.28
N ARG A 71 4.25 -2.22 5.51
CA ARG A 71 5.46 -2.95 5.85
C ARG A 71 5.17 -4.04 6.88
N ASN A 72 5.81 -5.20 6.74
CA ASN A 72 5.97 -6.16 7.83
C ASN A 72 7.10 -5.67 8.74
N PRO A 73 6.82 -5.22 9.97
CA PRO A 73 7.84 -4.69 10.86
C PRO A 73 8.75 -5.78 11.44
N SER A 74 8.33 -7.05 11.40
CA SER A 74 9.09 -8.17 11.95
C SER A 74 10.36 -8.45 11.13
N ALA A 75 11.47 -8.68 11.81
CA ALA A 75 12.74 -9.08 11.20
C ALA A 75 12.83 -10.60 10.93
N ASP A 76 11.97 -11.40 11.58
CA ASP A 76 12.15 -12.85 11.65
C ASP A 76 10.88 -13.64 11.26
N THR A 77 9.70 -13.03 11.30
CA THR A 77 8.42 -13.72 11.11
C THR A 77 7.60 -13.15 9.96
N PRO A 78 6.88 -13.99 9.19
CA PRO A 78 6.01 -13.52 8.13
C PRO A 78 4.69 -12.95 8.67
N ALA A 79 4.07 -12.07 7.88
CA ALA A 79 2.71 -11.61 8.09
C ALA A 79 1.81 -11.98 6.90
N VAL A 80 0.49 -12.01 7.12
CA VAL A 80 -0.51 -12.28 6.09
C VAL A 80 -1.67 -11.32 6.26
N SER A 81 -2.10 -10.72 5.15
CA SER A 81 -3.30 -9.89 5.08
C SER A 81 -4.29 -10.41 4.04
N LEU A 82 -5.58 -10.20 4.28
CA LEU A 82 -6.65 -10.38 3.30
C LEU A 82 -7.03 -9.00 2.75
N HIS A 83 -7.09 -8.87 1.43
CA HIS A 83 -7.52 -7.63 0.77
C HIS A 83 -8.74 -7.95 -0.08
N VAL A 84 -9.80 -7.15 0.08
CA VAL A 84 -11.03 -7.24 -0.70
C VAL A 84 -11.18 -5.92 -1.45
N TYR A 85 -11.13 -5.99 -2.77
CA TYR A 85 -11.28 -4.84 -3.66
C TYR A 85 -12.68 -4.78 -4.24
N LYS A 86 -13.13 -3.57 -4.62
CA LYS A 86 -14.39 -3.35 -5.33
C LYS A 86 -14.55 -4.23 -6.57
N GLY A 87 -13.46 -4.50 -7.27
CA GLY A 87 -13.44 -5.29 -8.50
C GLY A 87 -12.06 -5.84 -8.79
N GLU A 88 -11.90 -6.39 -9.99
CA GLU A 88 -10.60 -6.89 -10.45
C GLU A 88 -9.60 -5.73 -10.60
N MET A 89 -8.52 -5.77 -9.82
CA MET A 89 -7.43 -4.80 -9.93
C MET A 89 -6.37 -5.31 -10.89
N ARG A 90 -6.31 -4.68 -12.07
CA ARG A 90 -5.34 -5.02 -13.13
C ARG A 90 -4.11 -4.15 -13.12
N SER A 91 -4.18 -2.97 -12.52
CA SER A 91 -3.05 -2.08 -12.35
C SER A 91 -3.22 -1.19 -11.14
N CYS A 92 -2.12 -0.62 -10.67
CA CYS A 92 -2.09 0.45 -9.68
C CYS A 92 -0.92 1.39 -9.97
N CYS A 93 -0.94 2.58 -9.40
CA CYS A 93 0.24 3.44 -9.36
C CYS A 93 1.04 3.14 -8.10
N VAL A 94 2.36 3.08 -8.25
CA VAL A 94 3.31 3.15 -7.13
C VAL A 94 4.10 4.43 -7.22
N PHE A 95 4.47 4.99 -6.08
CA PHE A 95 5.16 6.26 -5.97
C PHE A 95 6.51 6.04 -5.30
N GLN A 96 7.58 6.19 -6.10
CA GLN A 96 8.95 5.97 -5.67
C GLN A 96 9.57 7.29 -5.22
N PRO A 97 10.32 7.33 -4.10
CA PRO A 97 10.97 8.56 -3.65
C PRO A 97 11.87 9.17 -4.73
N LEU A 98 11.82 10.49 -4.88
CA LEU A 98 12.77 11.29 -5.65
C LEU A 98 13.69 12.08 -4.71
N HIS A 99 13.14 13.09 -4.06
CA HIS A 99 13.77 13.90 -3.00
C HIS A 99 12.68 14.62 -2.21
N ASP A 100 12.98 15.02 -0.97
CA ASP A 100 12.02 15.67 -0.07
C ASP A 100 10.69 14.88 -0.01
N ASP A 101 9.57 15.58 -0.21
CA ASP A 101 8.22 15.03 -0.27
C ASP A 101 7.77 14.70 -1.71
N LEU A 102 8.69 14.66 -2.68
CA LEU A 102 8.40 14.37 -4.09
C LEU A 102 8.67 12.92 -4.45
N TYR A 103 7.74 12.36 -5.22
CA TYR A 103 7.75 10.98 -5.66
C TYR A 103 7.50 10.87 -7.16
N ARG A 104 8.18 9.94 -7.82
CA ARG A 104 7.89 9.57 -9.21
C ARG A 104 6.76 8.56 -9.23
N ARG A 105 5.73 8.83 -10.04
CA ARG A 105 4.62 7.90 -10.30
C ARG A 105 5.06 6.88 -11.35
N ASP A 106 4.97 5.60 -11.02
CA ASP A 106 5.12 4.49 -11.97
C ASP A 106 3.83 3.65 -11.96
N THR A 107 3.28 3.33 -13.14
CA THR A 107 2.16 2.37 -13.25
C THR A 107 2.69 0.94 -13.17
N ARG A 108 2.04 0.08 -12.39
CA ARG A 108 2.33 -1.34 -12.29
C ARG A 108 1.14 -2.13 -12.81
N GLU A 109 1.38 -2.91 -13.85
CA GLU A 109 0.45 -3.95 -14.29
C GLU A 109 0.52 -5.14 -13.32
N LEU A 110 -0.65 -5.62 -12.92
CA LEU A 110 -0.83 -6.73 -12.01
C LEU A 110 -1.29 -7.94 -12.81
N GLY A 111 -0.81 -9.11 -12.41
CA GLY A 111 -1.16 -10.36 -13.05
C GLY A 111 -1.06 -11.51 -12.06
N PHE A 112 -1.62 -12.63 -12.45
CA PHE A 112 -1.43 -13.89 -11.76
C PHE A 112 -0.18 -14.56 -12.30
N ASP A 113 0.58 -15.21 -11.41
CA ASP A 113 1.53 -16.22 -11.85
C ASP A 113 0.77 -17.29 -12.65
N ARG A 114 1.46 -17.91 -13.62
CA ARG A 114 0.86 -19.01 -14.37
C ARG A 114 0.52 -20.13 -13.39
N ALA A 115 -0.75 -20.56 -13.39
CA ALA A 115 -1.13 -21.79 -12.71
C ALA A 115 -0.36 -22.96 -13.35
N HIS A 116 0.36 -23.70 -12.52
CA HIS A 116 1.09 -24.92 -12.90
C HIS A 116 0.14 -26.09 -13.14
#